data_AF-A0A961SGH0-F1
#
_entry.id   AF-A0A961SGH0-F1
#
_cell.length_a   1.000
_cell.length_b   1.000
_cell.length_c   1.000
_cell.angle_alpha   90.00
_cell.angle_beta   90.00
_cell.angle_gamma   90.00
#
_symmetry.space_group_name_H-M   'P 1'
#
loop_
_entity.id
_entity.type
_entity.pdbx_description
1 polymer ?
#
loop_
_entity_poly.entity_id
_entity_poly.type
_entity_poly.pdbx_seq_one_letter_code
_entity_poly.pdbx_strand_id
1 'polypeptide(L)' 'MKTILVLNGPNLNLLGKRQPHIYGRDTLDDVEKLCSAACTDGFRVRLLQSNYEGQIIDWIHEARET' A
#
# COMPACT_ATOMS: atom_id res chain seq x y z
N MET A 1 15.83 -7.71 -9.56
CA MET A 1 14.41 -7.28 -9.64
C MET A 1 14.22 -6.14 -8.65
N LYS A 2 13.76 -4.96 -9.09
CA LYS A 2 13.63 -3.79 -8.22
C LYS A 2 12.28 -3.82 -7.49
N THR A 3 12.23 -3.32 -6.26
CA THR A 3 10.99 -3.30 -5.46
C THR A 3 10.37 -1.91 -5.49
N ILE A 4 9.09 -1.81 -5.83
CA ILE A 4 8.28 -0.62 -5.64
C ILE A 4 7.51 -0.81 -4.33
N LEU A 5 7.77 0.07 -3.37
CA LEU A 5 7.10 0.06 -2.08
C LEU A 5 5.93 1.06 -2.10
N VAL A 6 4.74 0.58 -1.80
CA VAL A 6 3.53 1.41 -1.70
C VAL A 6 3.11 1.45 -0.23
N LEU A 7 3.32 2.61 0.40
CA LEU A 7 3.07 2.83 1.82
C LEU A 7 1.72 3.53 2.03
N ASN A 8 0.81 2.84 2.70
CA ASN A 8 -0.50 3.36 3.05
C ASN A 8 -0.49 3.88 4.49
N GLY A 9 -0.96 5.12 4.66
CA GLY A 9 -1.02 5.79 5.95
C GLY A 9 -2.16 5.34 6.86
N PRO A 10 -2.36 6.05 7.98
CA PRO A 10 -3.36 5.70 8.98
C PRO A 10 -4.79 5.67 8.44
N ASN A 11 -5.59 4.74 8.96
CA ASN A 11 -7.00 4.50 8.65
C ASN A 11 -7.31 3.99 7.24
N LEU A 12 -6.34 3.86 6.34
CA LEU A 12 -6.59 3.29 5.00
C LEU A 12 -6.95 1.80 5.06
N ASN A 13 -6.63 1.10 6.14
CA ASN A 13 -7.16 -0.25 6.42
C ASN A 13 -8.70 -0.31 6.58
N LEU A 14 -9.35 0.85 6.65
CA LEU A 14 -10.81 1.00 6.69
C LEU A 14 -11.44 1.27 5.32
N LEU A 15 -10.65 1.30 4.24
CA LEU A 15 -11.15 1.35 2.86
C LEU A 15 -12.15 0.21 2.60
N GLY A 16 -13.19 0.51 1.83
CA GLY A 16 -14.32 -0.38 1.56
C GLY A 16 -15.27 -0.61 2.74
N LYS A 17 -14.92 -0.20 3.97
CA LYS A 17 -15.72 -0.43 5.19
C LYS A 17 -16.49 0.81 5.65
N ARG A 18 -16.04 2.02 5.34
CA ARG A 18 -16.71 3.28 5.73
C ARG A 18 -17.62 3.78 4.62
N GLN A 19 -18.91 3.94 4.92
CA GLN A 19 -19.91 4.60 4.07
C GLN A 19 -19.67 4.33 2.57
N PRO A 20 -19.84 3.09 2.09
CA PRO A 20 -19.39 2.67 0.76
C PRO A 20 -20.07 3.41 -0.40
N HIS A 21 -21.17 4.12 -0.13
CA HIS A 21 -21.85 5.00 -1.09
C HIS A 21 -21.13 6.34 -1.29
N ILE A 22 -20.18 6.70 -0.41
CA ILE A 22 -19.38 7.94 -0.46
C ILE A 22 -17.94 7.62 -0.87
N TYR A 23 -17.34 6.59 -0.27
CA TYR A 23 -15.90 6.30 -0.40
C TYR A 23 -15.57 5.16 -1.36
N GLY A 24 -16.58 4.58 -2.02
CA GLY A 24 -16.42 3.38 -2.84
C GLY A 24 -16.35 2.11 -1.99
N ARG A 25 -16.31 0.97 -2.69
CA ARG A 25 -16.26 -0.37 -2.09
C ARG A 25 -14.86 -0.99 -2.12
N ASP A 26 -13.94 -0.35 -2.82
CA ASP A 26 -12.59 -0.86 -3.02
C ASP A 26 -11.84 -0.91 -1.68
N THR A 27 -11.18 -2.03 -1.46
CA THR A 27 -10.38 -2.32 -0.27
C THR A 27 -8.90 -2.14 -0.56
N LEU A 28 -8.05 -2.17 0.49
CA LEU A 28 -6.60 -2.21 0.27
C LEU A 28 -6.15 -3.44 -0.51
N ASP A 29 -6.84 -4.57 -0.37
CA ASP A 29 -6.55 -5.78 -1.15
C ASP A 29 -6.85 -5.56 -2.64
N ASP A 30 -7.86 -4.75 -2.96
CA ASP A 30 -8.17 -4.38 -4.35
C ASP A 30 -7.11 -3.43 -4.92
N VAL A 31 -6.62 -2.49 -4.09
CA VAL A 31 -5.47 -1.64 -4.45
C VAL A 31 -4.21 -2.47 -4.68
N GLU A 32 -3.94 -3.48 -3.84
CA GLU A 32 -2.81 -4.40 -4.03
C GLU A 32 -2.89 -5.11 -5.37
N LYS A 33 -4.04 -5.70 -5.70
CA LYS A 33 -4.26 -6.37 -6.99
C LYS A 33 -4.07 -5.43 -8.16
N LEU A 34 -4.58 -4.19 -8.07
CA LEU A 34 -4.42 -3.17 -9.10
C LEU A 34 -2.94 -2.82 -9.32
N CYS A 35 -2.19 -2.57 -8.24
CA CYS A 35 -0.77 -2.26 -8.33
C CYS A 35 0.04 -3.44 -8.87
N SER A 36 -0.27 -4.67 -8.44
CA SER A 36 0.39 -5.88 -8.94
C SER A 36 0.10 -6.11 -10.42
N ALA A 37 -1.14 -5.91 -10.87
CA ALA A 37 -1.52 -6.06 -12.27
C ALA A 37 -0.89 -4.99 -13.19
N ALA A 38 -0.65 -3.78 -12.67
CA ALA A 38 0.03 -2.72 -13.40
C ALA A 38 1.56 -2.84 -13.39
N CYS A 39 2.12 -3.77 -12.61
CA CYS A 39 3.56 -3.94 -12.50
C CYS A 39 4.15 -4.55 -13.78
N THR A 40 5.21 -3.94 -14.30
CA THR A 40 5.91 -4.40 -15.50
C THR A 40 7.10 -5.29 -15.14
N ASP A 41 7.59 -6.03 -16.14
CA ASP A 41 8.72 -6.93 -15.96
C ASP A 41 9.95 -6.22 -15.37
N GLY A 42 10.63 -6.92 -14.45
CA GLY A 42 11.82 -6.41 -13.75
C GLY A 42 11.52 -5.67 -12.44
N PHE A 43 10.24 -5.41 -12.14
CA PHE A 43 9.79 -4.86 -10.87
C PHE A 43 8.93 -5.85 -10.08
N ARG A 44 8.90 -5.70 -8.75
CA ARG A 44 7.88 -6.27 -7.88
C ARG A 44 7.26 -5.16 -7.06
N VAL A 45 5.98 -5.30 -6.73
CA VAL A 45 5.26 -4.38 -5.85
C VAL A 45 5.14 -5.01 -4.46
N ARG A 46 5.39 -4.22 -3.41
CA ARG A 46 5.13 -4.57 -2.02
C ARG A 46 4.25 -3.48 -1.42
N LEU A 47 3.04 -3.83 -0.97
CA LEU A 47 2.16 -2.93 -0.24
C LEU A 47 2.36 -3.11 1.25
N LEU A 48 2.41 -2.00 1.98
CA LEU A 48 2.39 -1.98 3.44
C LEU A 48 1.41 -0.92 3.91
N GLN A 49 0.82 -1.13 5.09
CA GLN A 49 -0.06 -0.15 5.73
C GLN A 49 0.26 -0.09 7.21
N SER A 50 0.27 1.12 7.77
CA SER A 50 0.32 1.30 9.21
C SER A 50 -0.49 2.49 9.68
N ASN A 51 -0.98 2.39 10.91
CA ASN A 51 -1.56 3.50 11.66
C ASN A 51 -0.52 4.25 12.51
N TYR A 52 0.72 3.76 12.55
CA TYR A 52 1.79 4.32 13.35
C TYR A 52 2.80 5.03 12.44
N GLU A 53 2.99 6.33 12.68
CA GLU A 53 3.96 7.16 11.93
C GLU A 53 5.36 6.56 11.97
N GLY A 54 5.83 6.12 13.15
CA GLY A 54 7.15 5.52 13.32
C GLY A 54 7.37 4.30 12.43
N GLN A 55 6.37 3.43 12.29
CA GLN A 55 6.50 2.24 11.45
C GLN A 55 6.62 2.59 9.95
N ILE A 56 5.91 3.64 9.49
CA ILE A 56 6.04 4.13 8.11
C ILE A 56 7.44 4.70 7.88
N ILE A 57 7.96 5.46 8.83
CA ILE A 57 9.33 5.98 8.79
C ILE A 57 10.35 4.84 8.74
N ASP A 58 10.18 3.80 9.57
CA ASP A 58 11.07 2.64 9.59
C ASP A 58 11.12 1.94 8.22
N TRP A 59 9.97 1.78 7.54
CA TRP A 59 9.93 1.21 6.20
C TRP A 59 10.56 2.11 5.13
N ILE A 60 10.48 3.44 5.27
CA ILE A 60 11.18 4.38 4.38
C ILE A 60 12.70 4.24 4.57
N HIS A 61 13.17 4.11 5.81
CA HIS A 61 14.58 3.88 6.10
C HIS A 61 15.05 2.52 5.57
N GLU A 62 14.29 1.44 5.80
CA GLU A 62 14.58 0.09 5.25
C GLU A 62 14.74 0.14 3.73
N ALA A 63 13.85 0.84 3.03
CA ALA A 63 13.88 0.94 1.56
C ALA A 63 15.09 1.69 1.00
N ARG A 64 15.76 2.53 1.81
CA ARG A 64 16.98 3.23 1.40
C ARG A 64 18.21 2.32 1.38
N GLU A 65 18.21 1.28 2.20
CA GLU A 65 19.33 0.35 2.37
C GLU A 65 19.29 -0.83 1.37
N THR A 66 18.22 -0.94 0.56
CA THR A 66 17.96 -2.04 -0.39
C THR A 66 18.10 -1.62 -1.85
#